data_AF-A0A535N5D1-F1
#
_entry.id   AF-A0A535N5D1-F1
#
_cell.length_a   1.000
_cell.length_b   1.000
_cell.length_c   1.000
_cell.angle_alpha   90.00
_cell.angle_beta   90.00
_cell.angle_gamma   90.00
#
_symmetry.space_group_name_H-M   'P 1'
#
loop_
_entity.id
_entity.type
_entity.pdbx_description
1 polymer ?
#
loop_
_entity_poly.entity_id
_entity_poly.type
_entity_poly.pdbx_seq_one_letter_code
_entity_poly.pdbx_strand_id
1 'polypeptide(L)'
;MDAATLVMSTVDDKSEGSARLMAKVGNHLVEDLAWYFNYRRFDDPIVERSEFDQARERLGKAGYRCHGSEDAWKEFARLRSRYASPLNQLAQQLSIIPAQWIGDRTYLPHLERAGRGRRRRREK
;
A
#
# COMPACT_ATOMS: atom_id res chain seq x y z
N MET A 1 -4.28 -3.87 -0.89
CA MET A 1 -5.14 -2.97 -1.68
C MET A 1 -4.40 -1.69 -2.04
N ASP A 2 -3.70 -1.07 -1.10
CA ASP A 2 -2.93 0.18 -1.27
C ASP A 2 -2.04 0.22 -2.50
N ALA A 3 -1.24 -0.83 -2.74
CA ALA A 3 -0.39 -0.92 -3.93
C ALA A 3 -1.21 -0.93 -5.24
N ALA A 4 -2.35 -1.64 -5.26
CA ALA A 4 -3.23 -1.66 -6.41
C ALA A 4 -3.90 -0.30 -6.63
N THR A 5 -4.37 0.34 -5.56
CA THR A 5 -4.93 1.70 -5.61
C THR A 5 -3.90 2.69 -6.13
N LEU A 6 -2.65 2.62 -5.63
CA LEU A 6 -1.56 3.48 -6.07
C LEU A 6 -1.28 3.27 -7.57
N VAL A 7 -1.18 2.03 -8.04
CA VAL A 7 -0.98 1.74 -9.47
C VAL A 7 -2.12 2.32 -10.31
N MET A 8 -3.37 2.03 -9.96
CA MET A 8 -4.56 2.47 -10.70
C MET A 8 -4.74 3.99 -10.76
N SER A 9 -4.23 4.73 -9.77
CA SER A 9 -4.38 6.18 -9.72
C SER A 9 -3.17 6.94 -10.26
N THR A 10 -1.97 6.34 -10.21
CA THR A 10 -0.72 7.06 -10.52
C THR A 10 -0.03 6.57 -11.79
N VAL A 11 -0.08 5.29 -12.13
CA VAL A 11 0.78 4.72 -13.18
C VAL A 11 0.06 4.78 -14.53
N ASP A 12 0.71 5.39 -15.51
CA ASP A 12 0.24 5.46 -16.90
C ASP A 12 0.70 4.22 -17.68
N ASP A 13 0.08 3.07 -17.37
CA ASP A 13 0.32 1.79 -18.04
C ASP A 13 -1.03 1.13 -18.39
N LYS A 14 -1.06 0.41 -19.50
CA LYS A 14 -2.24 -0.34 -19.95
C LYS A 14 -2.47 -1.63 -19.14
N SER A 15 -1.46 -2.09 -18.40
CA SER A 15 -1.46 -3.38 -17.69
C SER A 15 -2.01 -3.31 -16.26
N GLU A 16 -3.13 -2.63 -16.06
CA GLU A 16 -3.73 -2.46 -14.72
C GLU A 16 -4.64 -3.61 -14.26
N GLY A 17 -4.80 -4.66 -15.08
CA GLY A 17 -5.81 -5.71 -14.86
C GLY A 17 -5.75 -6.35 -13.47
N SER A 18 -4.55 -6.72 -13.03
CA SER A 18 -4.34 -7.30 -11.69
C SER A 18 -4.65 -6.31 -10.56
N ALA A 19 -4.33 -5.02 -10.75
CA ALA A 19 -4.64 -3.99 -9.77
C ALA A 19 -6.16 -3.78 -9.65
N ARG A 20 -6.87 -3.71 -10.77
CA ARG A 20 -8.34 -3.60 -10.81
C ARG A 20 -9.01 -4.81 -10.17
N LEU A 21 -8.53 -6.02 -10.42
CA LEU A 21 -9.03 -7.23 -9.78
C LEU A 21 -8.83 -7.18 -8.25
N MET A 22 -7.62 -6.85 -7.80
CA MET A 22 -7.30 -6.74 -6.37
C MET A 22 -8.17 -5.68 -5.67
N ALA A 23 -8.37 -4.51 -6.31
CA ALA A 23 -9.23 -3.47 -5.78
C ALA A 23 -10.70 -3.92 -5.72
N LYS A 24 -11.20 -4.61 -6.74
CA LYS A 24 -12.59 -5.09 -6.79
C LYS A 24 -12.86 -6.14 -5.72
N VAL A 25 -12.06 -7.20 -5.66
CA VAL A 25 -12.21 -8.27 -4.66
C VAL A 25 -12.01 -7.73 -3.25
N GLY A 26 -10.97 -6.90 -3.05
CA GLY A 26 -10.71 -6.29 -1.74
C GLY A 26 -11.84 -5.39 -1.25
N ASN A 27 -12.44 -4.59 -2.13
CA ASN A 27 -13.57 -3.75 -1.74
C ASN A 27 -14.79 -4.58 -1.31
N HIS A 28 -15.10 -5.71 -1.97
CA HIS A 28 -16.17 -6.61 -1.52
C HIS A 28 -15.88 -7.22 -0.15
N LEU A 29 -14.64 -7.68 0.09
CA LEU A 29 -14.25 -8.17 1.41
C LEU A 29 -14.43 -7.11 2.49
N VAL A 30 -13.99 -5.88 2.23
CA VAL A 30 -14.12 -4.76 3.18
C VAL A 30 -15.58 -4.38 3.38
N GLU A 31 -16.41 -4.49 2.34
CA GLU A 31 -17.86 -4.36 2.43
C GLU A 31 -18.43 -5.36 3.42
N ASP A 32 -18.20 -6.65 3.20
CA ASP A 32 -18.75 -7.72 4.04
C ASP A 32 -18.29 -7.59 5.50
N LEU A 33 -17.03 -7.22 5.75
CA LEU A 33 -16.51 -6.96 7.09
C LEU A 33 -17.19 -5.75 7.75
N ALA A 34 -17.38 -4.66 7.00
CA ALA A 34 -18.06 -3.48 7.52
C ALA A 34 -19.51 -3.79 7.90
N TRP A 35 -20.21 -4.61 7.11
CA TRP A 35 -21.56 -5.08 7.45
C TRP A 35 -21.55 -5.98 8.69
N TYR A 36 -20.66 -6.97 8.74
CA TYR A 36 -20.61 -7.93 9.84
C TYR A 36 -20.29 -7.27 11.20
N PHE A 37 -19.32 -6.36 11.24
CA PHE A 37 -18.91 -5.66 12.46
C PHE A 37 -19.65 -4.33 12.68
N ASN A 38 -20.58 -3.96 11.79
CA ASN A 38 -21.32 -2.69 11.83
C ASN A 38 -20.39 -1.45 11.90
N TYR A 39 -19.33 -1.43 11.10
CA TYR A 39 -18.39 -0.31 11.04
C TYR A 39 -18.99 0.90 10.32
N ARG A 40 -18.67 2.10 10.80
CA ARG A 40 -19.08 3.35 10.16
C ARG A 40 -18.16 3.68 9.00
N ARG A 41 -18.68 4.21 7.91
CA ARG A 41 -17.86 4.68 6.79
C ARG A 41 -17.64 6.17 6.87
N PHE A 42 -16.41 6.56 6.60
CA PHE A 42 -15.99 7.95 6.47
C PHE A 42 -15.26 8.05 5.13
N ASP A 43 -15.59 9.08 4.34
CA ASP A 43 -14.98 9.32 3.04
C ASP A 43 -13.60 9.99 3.17
N ASP A 44 -12.75 9.42 4.01
CA ASP A 44 -11.40 9.89 4.31
C ASP A 44 -10.38 8.83 3.87
N PRO A 45 -9.36 9.17 3.06
CA PRO A 45 -8.30 8.24 2.70
C PRO A 45 -7.39 7.84 3.87
N ILE A 46 -7.41 8.58 5.00
CA ILE A 46 -6.57 8.35 6.19
C ILE A 46 -5.09 8.24 5.81
N VAL A 47 -4.67 9.09 4.88
CA VAL A 47 -3.29 9.21 4.37
C VAL A 47 -3.07 10.67 4.02
N GLU A 48 -1.90 11.19 4.38
CA GLU A 48 -1.54 12.57 4.06
C GLU A 48 -1.08 12.72 2.60
N ARG A 49 -1.35 13.90 2.02
CA ARG A 49 -0.89 14.22 0.64
C ARG A 49 0.62 14.05 0.49
N SER A 50 1.38 14.48 1.50
CA SER A 50 2.84 14.41 1.50
C SER A 50 3.37 12.97 1.46
N GLU A 51 2.67 12.01 2.06
CA GLU A 51 3.03 10.59 1.97
C GLU A 51 2.76 10.04 0.56
N PHE A 52 1.66 10.47 -0.06
CA PHE A 52 1.36 10.11 -1.45
C PHE A 52 2.39 10.65 -2.43
N ASP A 53 2.78 11.91 -2.29
CA ASP A 53 3.78 12.50 -3.17
C ASP A 53 5.14 11.78 -3.03
N GLN A 54 5.52 11.36 -1.82
CA GLN A 54 6.70 10.51 -1.60
C GLN A 54 6.56 9.14 -2.30
N ALA A 55 5.40 8.48 -2.21
CA ALA A 55 5.17 7.20 -2.88
C ALA A 55 5.24 7.34 -4.41
N ARG A 56 4.63 8.40 -4.97
CA ARG A 56 4.68 8.73 -6.40
C ARG A 56 6.11 9.03 -6.86
N GLU A 57 6.88 9.78 -6.07
CA GLU A 57 8.28 10.06 -6.38
C GLU A 57 9.12 8.77 -6.42
N ARG A 58 8.89 7.84 -5.49
CA ARG A 58 9.54 6.51 -5.50
C ARG A 58 9.20 5.71 -6.75
N LEU A 59 7.94 5.77 -7.23
CA LEU A 59 7.54 5.13 -8.50
C LEU A 59 8.27 5.75 -9.70
N GLY A 60 8.35 7.08 -9.76
CA GLY A 60 9.11 7.77 -10.80
C GLY A 60 10.60 7.40 -10.80
N LYS A 61 11.22 7.34 -9.60
CA LYS A 61 12.61 6.89 -9.43
C LYS A 61 12.84 5.43 -9.86
N ALA A 62 11.81 4.59 -9.74
CA ALA A 62 11.84 3.20 -10.21
C ALA A 62 11.60 3.06 -11.72
N GLY A 63 11.35 4.15 -12.44
CA GLY A 63 11.19 4.17 -13.90
C GLY A 63 9.74 4.07 -14.39
N TYR A 64 8.74 4.12 -13.50
CA TYR A 64 7.35 4.17 -13.91
C TYR A 64 6.97 5.55 -14.46
N ARG A 65 6.15 5.56 -15.51
CA ARG A 65 5.50 6.79 -15.98
C ARG A 65 4.29 7.06 -15.11
N CYS A 66 4.21 8.27 -14.56
CA CYS A 66 3.13 8.66 -13.66
C CYS A 66 2.31 9.81 -14.22
N HIS A 67 0.99 9.80 -13.97
CA HIS A 67 0.10 10.92 -14.20
C HIS A 67 0.50 12.16 -13.37
N GLY A 68 -0.11 13.31 -13.68
CA GLY A 68 0.06 14.56 -12.93
C GLY A 68 -0.26 14.39 -11.44
N SER A 69 0.51 15.04 -10.57
CA SER A 69 0.42 14.85 -9.11
C SER A 69 -0.98 15.13 -8.56
N GLU A 70 -1.65 16.21 -9.01
CA GLU A 70 -3.01 16.54 -8.56
C GLU A 70 -4.06 15.54 -8.99
N ASP A 71 -4.08 15.15 -10.27
CA ASP A 71 -5.09 14.20 -10.78
C ASP A 71 -4.90 12.83 -10.15
N ALA A 72 -3.65 12.39 -10.03
CA ALA A 72 -3.30 11.13 -9.40
C ALA A 72 -3.68 11.11 -7.91
N TRP A 73 -3.51 12.24 -7.21
CA TRP A 73 -3.93 12.37 -5.80
C TRP A 73 -5.45 12.29 -5.65
N LYS A 74 -6.20 13.04 -6.46
CA LYS A 74 -7.67 13.03 -6.41
C LYS A 74 -8.22 11.63 -6.62
N GLU A 75 -7.70 10.92 -7.62
CA GLU A 75 -8.11 9.56 -7.90
C GLU A 75 -7.69 8.59 -6.80
N PHE A 76 -6.46 8.73 -6.28
CA PHE A 76 -5.98 7.93 -5.16
C PHE A 76 -6.88 8.07 -3.92
N ALA A 77 -7.14 9.32 -3.52
CA ALA A 77 -7.97 9.62 -2.36
C ALA A 77 -9.37 9.03 -2.54
N ARG A 78 -10.00 9.26 -3.70
CA ARG A 78 -11.33 8.73 -4.03
C ARG A 78 -11.39 7.20 -3.97
N LEU A 79 -10.37 6.51 -4.47
CA LEU A 79 -10.32 5.05 -4.46
C LEU A 79 -10.05 4.51 -3.05
N ARG A 80 -9.17 5.16 -2.28
CA ARG A 80 -8.76 4.74 -0.94
C ARG A 80 -9.85 4.96 0.11
N SER A 81 -10.59 6.06 0.05
CA SER A 81 -11.68 6.37 0.99
C SER A 81 -12.73 5.25 1.07
N ARG A 82 -12.89 4.45 0.00
CA ARG A 82 -13.83 3.32 -0.04
C ARG A 82 -13.53 2.21 0.96
N TYR A 83 -12.27 2.04 1.34
CA TYR A 83 -11.84 0.93 2.20
C TYR A 83 -11.03 1.37 3.42
N ALA A 84 -10.48 2.58 3.44
CA ALA A 84 -9.58 3.03 4.50
C ALA A 84 -10.25 3.02 5.88
N SER A 85 -11.44 3.63 6.00
CA SER A 85 -12.14 3.74 7.29
C SER A 85 -12.49 2.39 7.94
N PRO A 86 -13.12 1.43 7.24
CA PRO A 86 -13.39 0.12 7.83
C PRO A 86 -12.13 -0.67 8.19
N LEU A 87 -11.07 -0.59 7.36
CA LEU A 87 -9.80 -1.26 7.67
C LEU A 87 -9.10 -0.63 8.89
N ASN A 88 -9.19 0.70 9.05
CA ASN A 88 -8.63 1.38 10.22
C ASN A 88 -9.38 1.01 11.51
N GLN A 89 -10.71 0.89 11.45
CA GLN A 89 -11.51 0.39 12.58
C GLN A 89 -11.14 -1.06 12.94
N LEU A 90 -10.96 -1.92 11.94
CA LEU A 90 -10.50 -3.29 12.17
C LEU A 90 -9.11 -3.32 12.84
N ALA A 91 -8.18 -2.47 12.39
CA ALA A 91 -6.86 -2.36 12.98
C ALA A 91 -6.91 -1.92 14.46
N GLN A 92 -7.77 -0.94 14.78
CA GLN A 92 -8.02 -0.50 16.16
C GLN A 92 -8.61 -1.63 17.02
N GLN A 93 -9.60 -2.35 16.50
CA GLN A 93 -10.21 -3.48 17.22
C GLN A 93 -9.19 -4.59 17.51
N LEU A 94 -8.25 -4.82 16.59
CA LEU A 94 -7.18 -5.80 16.73
C LEU A 94 -5.97 -5.26 17.52
N SER A 95 -6.02 -4.02 18.03
CA SER A 95 -4.91 -3.37 18.73
C SER A 95 -3.60 -3.37 17.91
N ILE A 96 -3.73 -3.25 16.58
CA ILE A 96 -2.57 -3.15 15.69
C ILE A 96 -1.90 -1.79 15.91
N ILE A 97 -0.58 -1.81 16.08
CA ILE A 97 0.24 -0.60 16.21
C ILE A 97 0.14 0.20 14.89
N PRO A 98 -0.17 1.52 14.94
CA PRO A 98 -0.18 2.36 13.75
C PRO A 98 1.14 2.27 12.98
N ALA A 99 1.05 1.97 11.69
CA ALA A 99 2.21 1.86 10.81
C ALA A 99 2.20 3.02 9.81
N GLN A 100 3.38 3.51 9.46
CA GLN A 100 3.54 4.47 8.36
C GLN A 100 3.01 3.86 7.07
N TRP A 101 2.25 4.64 6.31
CA TRP A 101 1.71 4.16 5.04
C TRP A 101 2.85 3.98 4.03
N ILE A 102 3.70 5.01 3.91
CA ILE A 102 4.99 4.96 3.23
C ILE A 102 6.12 5.07 4.25
N GLY A 103 6.96 4.03 4.34
CA GLY A 103 8.06 3.95 5.30
C GLY A 103 9.24 3.16 4.73
N ASP A 104 10.28 2.96 5.54
CA ASP A 104 11.35 2.04 5.21
C ASP A 104 10.84 0.59 5.35
N ARG A 105 10.67 -0.10 4.22
CA ARG A 105 10.28 -1.51 4.17
C ARG A 105 11.46 -2.41 3.83
N THR A 106 12.69 -1.94 4.04
CA THR A 106 13.89 -2.76 3.89
C THR A 106 13.75 -3.98 4.79
N TYR A 107 13.64 -5.16 4.17
CA TYR A 107 13.44 -6.41 4.88
C TYR A 107 14.74 -6.82 5.59
N LEU A 108 14.86 -6.46 6.88
CA LEU A 108 16.05 -6.74 7.69
C LEU A 108 16.27 -8.23 8.09
N PRO A 109 15.24 -9.08 8.34
CA PRO A 109 15.44 -10.41 8.95
C PRO A 109 16.20 -11.45 8.12
N HIS A 110 16.30 -11.28 6.79
CA HIS A 110 17.01 -12.24 5.92
C HIS A 110 18.34 -11.69 5.38
N LEU A 111 18.58 -10.37 5.49
CA LEU A 111 19.84 -9.75 5.12
C LEU A 111 20.98 -10.24 6.02
N GLU A 112 20.71 -10.40 7.31
CA GLU A 112 21.72 -10.83 8.30
C GLU A 112 22.12 -12.31 8.19
N ARG A 113 21.27 -13.17 7.60
CA ARG A 113 21.59 -14.61 7.47
C ARG A 113 22.62 -14.89 6.38
N ALA A 114 22.79 -14.01 5.40
CA ALA A 114 23.75 -14.20 4.32
C ALA A 114 25.23 -14.10 4.78
N GLY A 115 25.49 -13.49 5.96
CA GLY A 115 26.85 -13.22 6.44
C GLY A 115 27.54 -14.33 7.24
N ARG A 116 26.83 -15.36 7.71
CA ARG A 116 27.39 -16.35 8.66
C ARG A 116 27.89 -17.67 8.04
N GLY A 117 27.86 -17.81 6.71
CA GLY A 117 27.96 -19.13 6.06
C GLY A 117 29.10 -19.36 5.08
N ARG A 118 30.29 -18.75 5.23
CA ARG A 118 31.49 -19.25 4.51
C ARG A 118 32.80 -18.77 5.14
N ARG A 119 33.10 -19.29 6.34
CA ARG A 119 34.51 -19.33 6.81
C ARG A 119 35.27 -20.23 5.83
N ARG A 120 36.01 -19.63 4.91
CA ARG A 120 37.00 -20.32 4.06
C ARG A 120 37.88 -21.16 4.98
N ARG A 121 37.76 -22.49 4.88
CA ARG A 121 38.75 -23.42 5.40
C ARG A 121 40.00 -23.25 4.52
N ARG A 122 40.94 -22.41 4.98
CA ARG A 122 42.30 -22.37 4.46
C ARG A 122 43.10 -23.50 5.09
N GLU A 123 43.88 -24.18 4.25
CA GLU A 123 45.05 -25.04 4.53
C GLU A 123 44.76 -26.39 5.20
N LYS A 124 45.39 -27.51 4.81
CA LYS A 124 46.75 -27.73 4.26
C LYS A 124 46.75 -28.57 2.98
#